data_AF-A0A654DZF8-F1
#
_entry.id   AF-A0A654DZF8-F1
#
_cell.length_a   1.000
_cell.length_b   1.000
_cell.length_c   1.000
_cell.angle_alpha   90.00
_cell.angle_beta   90.00
_cell.angle_gamma   90.00
#
_symmetry.space_group_name_H-M   'P 1'
#
loop_
_entity.id
_entity.type
_entity.pdbx_description
1 polymer ?
#
loop_
_entity_poly.entity_id
_entity_poly.type
_entity_poly.pdbx_seq_one_letter_code
_entity_poly.pdbx_strand_id
1 'polypeptide(L)'
;MKITLVIIGFLLLVFLIQLGVAPAGVARQWQEKLEAKDSLYMQKYDPAYELSEVSSLARKKAFLEAQLQLAEEDSIHLIVNLRDSSIHLAIHGVIIHTSKLPSIENDALLKSIPNRLYLGLFSDPVPIISIHSTILKEPIVERQAPKDPVEAALNAYEPDTLIQNPAYIRLRLAHGIDLILEQHPNPTFAEQWTRYRFRQENRPTVTSRLQRMVSLKGQEYTPDIRLKLPANDIRALYRALPAQPKVVLYF
;
A
#
# COMPACT_ATOMS: atom_id res chain seq x y z
N MET A 1 -15.54 -45.12 -6.72
CA MET A 1 -14.29 -44.41 -7.09
C MET A 1 -14.46 -43.40 -8.23
N LYS A 2 -15.19 -43.72 -9.32
CA LYS A 2 -15.38 -42.77 -10.44
C LYS A 2 -16.20 -41.52 -10.06
N ILE A 3 -17.30 -41.69 -9.32
CA ILE A 3 -18.20 -40.59 -8.93
C ILE A 3 -17.53 -39.59 -7.98
N THR A 4 -16.77 -40.07 -6.99
CA THR A 4 -16.04 -39.23 -6.04
C THR A 4 -15.00 -38.34 -6.74
N LEU A 5 -14.34 -38.86 -7.78
CA LEU A 5 -13.33 -38.12 -8.54
C LEU A 5 -13.97 -37.01 -9.38
N VAL A 6 -15.16 -37.25 -9.93
CA VAL A 6 -15.97 -36.23 -10.64
C VAL A 6 -16.41 -35.12 -9.69
N ILE A 7 -16.86 -35.44 -8.48
CA ILE A 7 -17.28 -34.44 -7.49
C ILE A 7 -16.11 -33.56 -7.05
N ILE A 8 -14.95 -34.15 -6.78
CA ILE A 8 -13.73 -33.40 -6.43
C ILE A 8 -13.30 -32.50 -7.59
N GLY A 9 -13.34 -32.99 -8.83
CA GLY A 9 -13.03 -32.20 -10.02
C GLY A 9 -13.98 -31.00 -10.19
N PHE A 10 -15.27 -31.21 -9.97
CA PHE A 10 -16.26 -30.12 -10.03
C PHE A 10 -16.04 -29.07 -8.94
N LEU A 11 -15.77 -29.49 -7.70
CA LEU A 11 -15.45 -28.57 -6.59
C LEU A 11 -14.19 -27.76 -6.90
N LEU A 12 -13.13 -28.38 -7.40
CA LEU A 12 -11.92 -27.67 -7.82
C LEU A 12 -12.20 -26.64 -8.91
N LEU A 13 -13.06 -26.98 -9.87
CA LEU A 13 -13.44 -26.06 -10.94
C LEU A 13 -14.22 -24.85 -10.40
N VAL A 14 -15.21 -25.06 -9.52
CA VAL A 14 -15.94 -23.96 -8.87
C VAL A 14 -14.99 -23.07 -8.06
N PHE A 15 -14.05 -23.67 -7.33
CA PHE A 15 -13.06 -22.93 -6.56
C PHE A 15 -12.17 -22.04 -7.45
N LEU A 16 -11.69 -22.57 -8.58
CA LEU A 16 -10.90 -21.81 -9.55
C LEU A 16 -11.69 -20.66 -10.17
N ILE A 17 -12.97 -20.89 -10.52
CA ILE A 17 -13.84 -19.82 -11.02
C ILE A 17 -14.02 -18.73 -9.97
N GLN A 18 -14.30 -19.09 -8.72
CA GLN A 18 -14.48 -18.10 -7.66
C GLN A 18 -13.21 -17.28 -7.40
N LEU A 19 -12.03 -17.89 -7.50
CA LEU A 19 -10.75 -17.17 -7.42
C LEU A 19 -10.57 -16.20 -8.59
N GLY A 20 -10.91 -16.61 -9.81
CA GLY A 20 -10.81 -15.75 -11.00
C GLY A 20 -11.78 -14.57 -10.99
N VAL A 21 -12.97 -14.73 -10.38
CA VAL A 21 -13.99 -13.68 -10.30
C VAL A 21 -13.77 -12.73 -9.11
N ALA A 22 -12.96 -13.11 -8.11
CA ALA A 22 -12.73 -12.30 -6.91
C ALA A 22 -12.20 -10.87 -7.20
N PRO A 23 -11.24 -10.65 -8.13
CA PRO A 23 -10.80 -9.30 -8.50
C PRO A 23 -11.94 -8.47 -9.10
N ALA A 24 -12.79 -9.07 -9.93
CA ALA A 24 -13.95 -8.39 -10.50
C ALA A 24 -14.98 -8.00 -9.42
N GLY A 25 -15.11 -8.81 -8.37
CA GLY A 25 -15.94 -8.47 -7.21
C GLY A 25 -15.46 -7.19 -6.50
N VAL A 26 -14.15 -7.03 -6.30
CA VAL A 26 -13.58 -5.80 -5.71
C VAL A 26 -13.73 -4.60 -6.63
N ALA A 27 -13.49 -4.76 -7.93
CA ALA A 27 -13.71 -3.70 -8.92
C ALA A 27 -15.15 -3.17 -8.89
N ARG A 28 -16.14 -4.07 -8.80
CA ARG A 28 -17.56 -3.71 -8.67
C ARG A 28 -17.83 -2.95 -7.37
N GLN A 29 -17.28 -3.39 -6.25
CA GLN A 29 -17.43 -2.68 -4.97
C GLN A 29 -16.85 -1.27 -5.02
N TRP A 30 -15.72 -1.06 -5.71
CA TRP A 30 -15.18 0.28 -5.93
C TRP A 30 -16.11 1.14 -6.77
N GLN A 31 -16.66 0.57 -7.85
CA GLN A 31 -17.59 1.28 -8.71
C GLN A 31 -18.88 1.67 -7.98
N GLU A 32 -19.47 0.76 -7.21
CA GLU A 32 -20.65 1.03 -6.40
C GLU A 32 -20.39 2.13 -5.35
N LYS A 33 -19.22 2.10 -4.69
CA LYS A 33 -18.81 3.16 -3.76
C LYS A 33 -18.62 4.49 -4.46
N LEU A 34 -18.06 4.49 -5.66
CA LEU A 34 -17.86 5.68 -6.47
C LEU A 34 -19.22 6.31 -6.86
N GLU A 35 -20.15 5.49 -7.32
CA GLU A 35 -21.49 5.93 -7.72
C GLU A 35 -22.32 6.42 -6.53
N ALA A 36 -22.15 5.81 -5.35
CA ALA A 36 -22.86 6.22 -4.13
C ALA A 36 -22.30 7.49 -3.47
N LYS A 37 -20.98 7.70 -3.53
CA LYS A 37 -20.30 8.81 -2.83
C LYS A 37 -20.32 10.12 -3.62
N ASP A 38 -20.39 10.05 -4.95
CA ASP A 38 -19.92 11.15 -5.80
C ASP A 38 -20.82 11.45 -7.02
N SER A 39 -22.06 11.88 -6.76
CA SER A 39 -22.92 12.46 -7.81
C SER A 39 -22.27 13.69 -8.48
N LEU A 40 -21.43 14.44 -7.75
CA LEU A 40 -20.67 15.59 -8.23
C LEU A 40 -19.42 15.21 -9.05
N TYR A 41 -18.67 14.19 -8.64
CA TYR A 41 -17.50 13.73 -9.40
C TYR A 41 -17.92 13.13 -10.75
N MET A 42 -19.03 12.37 -10.77
CA MET A 42 -19.60 11.84 -12.01
C MET A 42 -20.09 12.93 -12.95
N GLN A 43 -20.58 14.05 -12.40
CA GLN A 43 -21.02 15.19 -13.20
C GLN A 43 -19.85 16.00 -13.79
N LYS A 44 -18.69 16.01 -13.09
CA LYS A 44 -17.47 16.70 -13.51
C LYS A 44 -16.53 15.82 -14.34
N TYR A 45 -16.84 14.53 -14.49
CA TYR A 45 -16.02 13.60 -15.24
C TYR A 45 -16.10 13.89 -16.74
N ASP A 46 -14.96 14.18 -17.36
CA ASP A 46 -14.85 14.35 -18.80
C ASP A 46 -14.57 12.99 -19.47
N PRO A 47 -15.46 12.49 -20.34
CA PRO A 47 -15.22 11.25 -21.09
C PRO A 47 -13.93 11.28 -21.92
N ALA A 48 -13.41 12.46 -22.28
CA ALA A 48 -12.12 12.60 -22.96
C ALA A 48 -10.96 12.01 -22.15
N TYR A 49 -11.11 11.85 -20.82
CA TYR A 49 -10.09 11.24 -19.97
C TYR A 49 -9.89 9.73 -20.20
N GLU A 50 -10.79 9.04 -20.92
CA GLU A 50 -10.58 7.64 -21.30
C GLU A 50 -9.71 7.49 -22.56
N LEU A 51 -9.47 8.59 -23.31
CA LEU A 51 -8.58 8.57 -24.46
C LEU A 51 -7.14 8.31 -23.99
N SER A 52 -6.43 7.40 -24.67
CA SER A 52 -5.10 6.93 -24.26
C SER A 52 -4.11 8.07 -23.98
N GLU A 53 -4.08 9.09 -24.83
CA GLU A 53 -3.15 10.23 -24.70
C GLU A 53 -3.49 11.10 -23.47
N VAL A 54 -4.77 11.33 -23.22
CA VAL A 54 -5.27 12.21 -22.15
C VAL A 54 -5.26 11.50 -20.79
N SER A 55 -5.52 10.20 -20.76
CA SER A 55 -5.62 9.41 -19.53
C SER A 55 -4.39 9.55 -18.63
N SER A 56 -3.19 9.50 -19.23
CA SER A 56 -1.93 9.64 -18.50
C SER A 56 -1.75 11.02 -17.86
N LEU A 57 -2.22 12.07 -18.55
CA LEU A 57 -2.21 13.45 -18.07
C LEU A 57 -3.26 13.65 -16.98
N ALA A 58 -4.45 13.07 -17.13
CA ALA A 58 -5.50 13.10 -16.12
C ALA A 58 -5.03 12.45 -14.81
N ARG A 59 -4.40 11.27 -14.87
CA ARG A 59 -3.81 10.62 -13.68
C ARG A 59 -2.72 11.45 -13.03
N LYS A 60 -1.84 12.06 -13.85
CA LYS A 60 -0.77 12.93 -13.35
C LYS A 60 -1.35 14.18 -12.68
N LYS A 61 -2.39 14.78 -13.26
CA LYS A 61 -3.10 15.92 -12.66
C LYS A 61 -3.71 15.53 -11.31
N ALA A 62 -4.45 14.43 -11.25
CA ALA A 62 -5.03 13.93 -10.01
C ALA A 62 -3.98 13.67 -8.92
N PHE A 63 -2.84 13.07 -9.29
CA PHE A 63 -1.71 12.88 -8.39
C PHE A 63 -1.18 14.21 -7.82
N LEU A 64 -1.00 15.22 -8.66
CA LEU A 64 -0.51 16.54 -8.24
C LEU A 64 -1.53 17.29 -7.37
N GLU A 65 -2.82 17.16 -7.69
CA GLU A 65 -3.90 17.74 -6.89
C GLU A 65 -3.94 17.10 -5.49
N ALA A 66 -3.87 15.77 -5.40
CA ALA A 66 -3.79 15.07 -4.11
C ALA A 66 -2.52 15.45 -3.33
N GLN A 67 -1.37 15.58 -4.00
CA GLN A 67 -0.14 16.03 -3.38
C GLN A 67 -0.24 17.47 -2.85
N LEU A 68 -0.90 18.37 -3.58
CA LEU A 68 -1.15 19.74 -3.16
C LEU A 68 -2.04 19.79 -1.92
N GLN A 69 -3.11 18.99 -1.88
CA GLN A 69 -3.98 18.87 -0.70
C GLN A 69 -3.18 18.41 0.54
N LEU A 70 -2.25 17.46 0.40
CA LEU A 70 -1.39 17.05 1.51
C LEU A 70 -0.35 18.10 1.91
N ALA A 71 0.07 18.95 0.99
CA ALA A 71 1.00 20.03 1.30
C ALA A 71 0.37 21.11 2.19
N GLU A 72 -0.96 21.23 2.18
CA GLU A 72 -1.71 22.12 3.08
C GLU A 72 -1.80 21.56 4.51
N GLU A 73 -1.55 20.26 4.71
CA GLU A 73 -1.62 19.61 6.02
C GLU A 73 -0.28 19.63 6.75
N ASP A 74 -0.32 19.95 8.06
CA ASP A 74 0.83 19.90 8.97
C ASP A 74 1.07 18.48 9.49
N SER A 75 1.21 17.52 8.58
CA SER A 75 1.54 16.14 8.95
C SER A 75 2.46 15.47 7.95
N ILE A 76 3.32 14.58 8.46
CA ILE A 76 4.20 13.78 7.63
C ILE A 76 3.34 12.79 6.83
N HIS A 77 3.52 12.78 5.52
CA HIS A 77 2.78 11.94 4.60
C HIS A 77 3.70 11.23 3.62
N LEU A 78 3.14 10.19 2.99
CA LEU A 78 3.85 9.32 2.07
C LEU A 78 3.47 9.64 0.62
N ILE A 79 4.47 9.77 -0.24
CA ILE A 79 4.27 9.93 -1.68
C ILE A 79 4.94 8.75 -2.37
N VAL A 80 4.14 7.94 -3.07
CA VAL A 80 4.64 6.77 -3.79
C VAL A 80 4.42 6.97 -5.27
N ASN A 81 5.52 7.01 -6.01
CA ASN A 81 5.50 7.11 -7.46
C ASN A 81 6.03 5.81 -8.06
N LEU A 82 5.13 4.97 -8.55
CA LEU A 82 5.49 3.69 -9.16
C LEU A 82 6.11 3.87 -10.55
N ARG A 83 5.80 4.98 -11.23
CA ARG A 83 6.35 5.30 -12.56
C ARG A 83 7.82 5.68 -12.48
N ASP A 84 8.18 6.52 -11.51
CA ASP A 84 9.56 6.98 -11.27
C ASP A 84 10.33 6.08 -10.30
N SER A 85 9.69 5.01 -9.83
CA SER A 85 10.23 4.03 -8.89
C SER A 85 10.84 4.71 -7.66
N SER A 86 10.06 5.60 -7.04
CA SER A 86 10.48 6.33 -5.84
C SER A 86 9.37 6.39 -4.79
N ILE A 87 9.82 6.49 -3.54
CA ILE A 87 8.99 6.73 -2.38
C ILE A 87 9.58 7.92 -1.62
N HIS A 88 8.72 8.83 -1.20
CA HIS A 88 9.12 10.05 -0.51
C HIS A 88 8.33 10.20 0.77
N LEU A 89 8.99 10.70 1.81
CA LEU A 89 8.31 11.34 2.93
C LEU A 89 8.31 12.83 2.68
N ALA A 90 7.15 13.45 2.90
CA ALA A 90 7.02 14.89 2.83
C ALA A 90 6.21 15.44 4.00
N ILE A 91 6.47 16.69 4.32
CA ILE A 91 5.73 17.50 5.30
C ILE A 91 5.57 18.89 4.70
N HIS A 92 4.37 19.46 4.71
CA HIS A 92 4.08 20.76 4.09
C HIS A 92 4.61 20.92 2.65
N GLY A 93 4.52 19.84 1.84
CA GLY A 93 5.05 19.83 0.47
C GLY A 93 6.58 19.75 0.34
N VAL A 94 7.32 19.75 1.46
CA VAL A 94 8.78 19.60 1.49
C VAL A 94 9.14 18.13 1.63
N ILE A 95 9.94 17.61 0.69
CA ILE A 95 10.46 16.25 0.74
C ILE A 95 11.59 16.16 1.78
N ILE A 96 11.39 15.36 2.83
CA ILE A 96 12.36 15.18 3.93
C ILE A 96 13.17 13.89 3.79
N HIS A 97 12.64 12.91 3.05
CA HIS A 97 13.35 11.65 2.77
C HIS A 97 12.93 11.13 1.41
N THR A 98 13.88 10.55 0.68
CA THR A 98 13.65 9.91 -0.61
C THR A 98 14.35 8.56 -0.63
N SER A 99 13.64 7.53 -1.06
CA SER A 99 14.21 6.22 -1.34
C SER A 99 13.81 5.74 -2.73
N LYS A 100 14.72 4.97 -3.35
CA LYS A 100 14.51 4.36 -4.66
C LYS A 100 13.97 2.95 -4.50
N LEU A 101 13.06 2.59 -5.40
CA LEU A 101 12.39 1.29 -5.43
C LEU A 101 13.10 0.37 -6.43
N PRO A 102 14.05 -0.50 -6.00
CA PRO A 102 14.69 -1.46 -6.90
C PRO A 102 13.72 -2.42 -7.59
N SER A 103 12.55 -2.69 -6.99
CA SER A 103 11.56 -3.58 -7.57
C SER A 103 10.17 -3.26 -7.04
N ILE A 104 9.20 -3.29 -7.94
CA ILE A 104 7.78 -3.01 -7.68
C ILE A 104 6.96 -4.21 -8.20
N GLU A 105 6.15 -4.81 -7.33
CA GLU A 105 5.16 -5.81 -7.70
C GLU A 105 3.78 -5.18 -7.52
N ASN A 106 3.15 -4.78 -8.62
CA ASN A 106 1.79 -4.26 -8.62
C ASN A 106 0.80 -5.35 -9.06
N ASP A 107 -0.31 -5.49 -8.33
CA ASP A 107 -1.37 -6.44 -8.65
C ASP A 107 -1.97 -6.16 -10.04
N ALA A 108 -2.38 -7.24 -10.72
CA ALA A 108 -3.05 -7.17 -12.01
C ALA A 108 -4.31 -6.30 -11.98
N LEU A 109 -5.12 -6.37 -10.89
CA LEU A 109 -6.34 -5.55 -10.80
C LEU A 109 -5.99 -4.06 -10.86
N LEU A 110 -4.99 -3.64 -10.09
CA LEU A 110 -4.53 -2.25 -10.02
C LEU A 110 -3.94 -1.78 -11.35
N LYS A 111 -3.21 -2.65 -12.06
CA LYS A 111 -2.71 -2.35 -13.41
C LYS A 111 -3.82 -2.15 -14.44
N SER A 112 -4.94 -2.86 -14.31
CA SER A 112 -6.04 -2.84 -15.27
C SER A 112 -7.17 -1.87 -14.90
N ILE A 113 -6.98 -0.97 -13.92
CA ILE A 113 -8.09 -0.10 -13.52
C ILE A 113 -8.44 0.92 -14.62
N PRO A 114 -9.74 1.07 -14.96
CA PRO A 114 -10.25 2.14 -15.80
C PRO A 114 -9.87 3.52 -15.24
N ASN A 115 -9.71 4.51 -16.12
CA ASN A 115 -9.26 5.82 -15.68
C ASN A 115 -10.27 6.50 -14.74
N ARG A 116 -11.57 6.37 -15.03
CA ARG A 116 -12.64 6.81 -14.14
C ARG A 116 -12.50 6.30 -12.70
N LEU A 117 -12.18 5.01 -12.53
CA LEU A 117 -11.99 4.40 -11.21
C LEU A 117 -10.69 4.86 -10.56
N TYR A 118 -9.60 4.97 -11.33
CA TYR A 118 -8.34 5.53 -10.83
C TYR A 118 -8.57 6.89 -10.20
N LEU A 119 -9.20 7.79 -10.97
CA LEU A 119 -9.38 9.18 -10.58
C LEU A 119 -10.24 9.29 -9.32
N GLY A 120 -11.36 8.58 -9.26
CA GLY A 120 -12.19 8.61 -8.07
C GLY A 120 -11.61 7.90 -6.83
N LEU A 121 -10.58 7.06 -6.98
CA LEU A 121 -9.89 6.41 -5.85
C LEU A 121 -8.64 7.15 -5.37
N PHE A 122 -7.95 7.87 -6.28
CA PHE A 122 -6.61 8.43 -6.03
C PHE A 122 -6.49 9.93 -6.31
N SER A 123 -7.57 10.62 -6.67
CA SER A 123 -7.59 12.09 -6.77
C SER A 123 -7.48 12.80 -5.43
N ASP A 124 -7.84 12.13 -4.34
CA ASP A 124 -7.70 12.64 -3.00
C ASP A 124 -6.65 11.82 -2.22
N PRO A 125 -5.99 12.41 -1.22
CA PRO A 125 -5.06 11.69 -0.35
C PRO A 125 -5.72 10.50 0.33
N VAL A 126 -5.12 9.32 0.17
CA VAL A 126 -5.69 8.07 0.66
C VAL A 126 -5.24 7.86 2.11
N PRO A 127 -6.15 7.80 3.09
CA PRO A 127 -5.77 7.54 4.47
C PRO A 127 -5.34 6.08 4.65
N ILE A 128 -4.35 5.87 5.53
CA ILE A 128 -3.90 4.54 5.96
C ILE A 128 -4.72 4.15 7.19
N ILE A 129 -5.54 3.11 7.06
CA ILE A 129 -6.49 2.65 8.09
C ILE A 129 -5.77 1.84 9.17
N SER A 130 -4.83 0.98 8.77
CA SER A 130 -4.12 0.12 9.71
C SER A 130 -2.70 -0.17 9.25
N ILE A 131 -1.79 -0.31 10.21
CA ILE A 131 -0.39 -0.62 9.95
C ILE A 131 0.00 -1.88 10.71
N HIS A 132 0.58 -2.85 10.00
CA HIS A 132 1.16 -4.06 10.57
C HIS A 132 2.64 -4.13 10.21
N SER A 133 3.52 -4.32 11.20
CA SER A 133 4.97 -4.30 11.00
C SER A 133 5.69 -5.36 11.83
N THR A 134 6.84 -5.82 11.33
CA THR A 134 7.77 -6.68 12.09
C THR A 134 8.72 -5.89 12.98
N ILE A 135 8.81 -4.57 12.75
CA ILE A 135 9.62 -3.63 13.52
C ILE A 135 8.74 -2.83 14.47
N LEU A 136 9.28 -2.48 15.64
CA LEU A 136 8.60 -1.64 16.62
C LEU A 136 8.69 -0.17 16.19
N LYS A 137 7.61 0.57 16.45
CA LYS A 137 7.58 2.01 16.23
C LYS A 137 8.23 2.69 17.42
N GLU A 138 9.37 3.32 17.21
CA GLU A 138 10.01 4.14 18.22
C GLU A 138 9.31 5.50 18.35
N PRO A 139 9.20 6.04 19.57
CA PRO A 139 8.68 7.39 19.76
C PRO A 139 9.63 8.40 19.10
N ILE A 140 9.05 9.38 18.41
CA ILE A 140 9.81 10.50 17.85
C ILE A 140 10.34 11.33 19.03
N VAL A 141 11.66 11.42 19.16
CA VAL A 141 12.30 12.27 20.17
C VAL A 141 12.56 13.63 19.54
N GLU A 142 11.70 14.59 19.85
CA GLU A 142 11.95 15.99 19.50
C GLU A 142 13.18 16.50 20.27
N ARG A 143 14.19 16.96 19.52
CA ARG A 143 15.39 17.57 20.10
C ARG A 143 15.48 19.01 19.65
N GLN A 144 15.71 19.90 20.61
CA GLN A 144 16.09 21.26 20.30
C GLN A 144 17.56 21.29 19.88
N ALA A 145 17.87 22.03 18.82
CA ALA A 145 19.25 22.20 18.39
C ALA A 145 20.07 22.83 19.53
N PRO A 146 21.25 22.28 19.88
CA PRO A 146 22.09 22.84 20.93
C PRO A 146 22.55 24.23 20.51
N LYS A 147 22.53 25.18 21.45
CA LYS A 147 22.98 26.56 21.18
C LYS A 147 24.49 26.68 21.25
N ASP A 148 25.13 25.84 22.09
CA ASP A 148 26.56 25.89 22.37
C ASP A 148 27.30 24.55 22.17
N PRO A 149 28.61 24.59 21.87
CA PRO A 149 29.43 23.38 21.65
C PRO A 149 29.55 22.48 22.88
N VAL A 150 29.44 23.06 24.08
CA VAL A 150 29.49 22.33 25.36
C VAL A 150 28.19 21.55 25.60
N GLU A 151 27.04 22.12 25.21
CA GLU A 151 25.76 21.41 25.22
C GLU A 151 25.70 20.30 24.16
N ALA A 152 26.41 20.46 23.04
CA ALA A 152 26.50 19.43 22.00
C ALA A 152 27.24 18.17 22.48
N ALA A 153 28.29 18.34 23.30
CA ALA A 153 29.06 17.21 23.85
C ALA A 153 28.28 16.45 24.94
N LEU A 154 27.45 17.13 25.73
CA LEU A 154 26.58 16.50 26.74
C LEU A 154 25.39 15.75 26.12
N ASN A 155 24.96 16.14 24.91
CA ASN A 155 23.89 15.48 24.16
C ASN A 155 24.42 14.43 23.16
N ALA A 156 25.64 13.94 23.35
CA ALA A 156 26.26 12.96 22.46
C ALA A 156 25.41 11.68 22.37
N TYR A 157 25.11 11.30 21.12
CA TYR A 157 24.24 10.20 20.76
C TYR A 157 24.92 8.85 21.02
N GLU A 158 24.32 8.00 21.85
CA GLU A 158 24.67 6.58 21.88
C GLU A 158 24.02 5.88 20.66
N PRO A 159 24.80 5.23 19.79
CA PRO A 159 24.24 4.49 18.68
C PRO A 159 23.42 3.31 19.20
N ASP A 160 22.18 3.21 18.71
CA ASP A 160 21.26 2.13 19.04
C ASP A 160 21.88 0.76 18.73
N THR A 161 22.07 -0.05 19.77
CA THR A 161 22.68 -1.39 19.71
C THR A 161 21.65 -2.51 19.55
N LEU A 162 20.36 -2.18 19.38
CA LEU A 162 19.31 -3.18 19.19
C LEU A 162 19.53 -4.02 17.93
N ILE A 163 19.33 -5.33 18.08
CA ILE A 163 19.37 -6.30 17.00
C ILE A 163 18.33 -5.90 15.96
N GLN A 164 18.81 -5.52 14.77
CA GLN A 164 17.97 -5.02 13.71
C GLN A 164 17.17 -6.15 13.05
N ASN A 165 15.91 -6.32 13.48
CA ASN A 165 15.00 -7.26 12.85
C ASN A 165 14.74 -6.92 11.37
N PRO A 166 14.45 -7.93 10.54
CA PRO A 166 14.09 -7.72 9.13
C PRO A 166 12.86 -6.83 9.02
N ALA A 167 12.92 -5.81 8.17
CA ALA A 167 11.90 -4.77 8.09
C ALA A 167 10.82 -5.11 7.05
N TYR A 168 9.63 -5.47 7.51
CA TYR A 168 8.44 -5.68 6.69
C TYR A 168 7.27 -4.89 7.26
N ILE A 169 6.56 -4.19 6.38
CA ILE A 169 5.44 -3.31 6.77
C ILE A 169 4.31 -3.49 5.79
N ARG A 170 3.09 -3.52 6.30
CA ARG A 170 1.86 -3.52 5.52
C ARG A 170 1.00 -2.36 5.98
N LEU A 171 0.70 -1.49 5.03
CA LEU A 171 -0.15 -0.32 5.20
C LEU A 171 -1.46 -0.63 4.49
N ARG A 172 -2.55 -0.81 5.25
CA ARG A 172 -3.88 -0.98 4.66
C ARG A 172 -4.46 0.40 4.38
N LEU A 173 -4.64 0.69 3.11
CA LEU A 173 -5.19 1.95 2.64
C LEU A 173 -6.72 1.93 2.72
N ALA A 174 -7.31 3.12 2.73
CA ALA A 174 -8.70 3.26 2.34
C ALA A 174 -8.94 2.63 0.96
N HIS A 175 -10.18 2.18 0.75
CA HIS A 175 -10.59 1.40 -0.42
C HIS A 175 -10.11 -0.06 -0.43
N GLY A 176 -9.46 -0.55 0.64
CA GLY A 176 -9.13 -1.97 0.78
C GLY A 176 -7.96 -2.41 -0.09
N ILE A 177 -6.96 -1.53 -0.23
CA ILE A 177 -5.72 -1.78 -0.96
C ILE A 177 -4.59 -1.94 0.07
N ASP A 178 -3.71 -2.91 -0.12
CA ASP A 178 -2.53 -3.08 0.72
C ASP A 178 -1.29 -2.50 0.04
N LEU A 179 -0.60 -1.57 0.71
CA LEU A 179 0.73 -1.13 0.34
C LEU A 179 1.75 -1.84 1.24
N ILE A 180 2.58 -2.71 0.66
CA ILE A 180 3.50 -3.58 1.37
C ILE A 180 4.93 -3.14 1.10
N LEU A 181 5.66 -2.79 2.16
CA LEU A 181 7.09 -2.49 2.09
C LEU A 181 7.88 -3.74 2.50
N GLU A 182 8.74 -4.22 1.61
CA GLU A 182 9.56 -5.40 1.83
C GLU A 182 11.05 -5.09 1.78
N GLN A 183 11.78 -5.55 2.80
CA GLN A 183 13.24 -5.45 2.80
C GLN A 183 13.85 -6.13 1.56
N HIS A 184 14.80 -5.44 0.93
CA HIS A 184 15.67 -5.94 -0.11
C HIS A 184 17.03 -5.25 -0.05
N PRO A 185 18.17 -5.99 -0.09
CA PRO A 185 18.29 -7.44 -0.22
C PRO A 185 17.93 -8.20 1.08
N ASN A 186 17.65 -9.50 0.95
CA ASN A 186 17.48 -10.44 2.08
C ASN A 186 18.59 -11.49 2.03
N PRO A 187 19.83 -11.16 2.45
CA PRO A 187 20.97 -12.07 2.36
C PRO A 187 20.81 -13.37 3.15
N THR A 188 20.07 -13.37 4.27
CA THR A 188 20.08 -14.51 5.21
C THR A 188 18.82 -15.39 5.10
N PHE A 189 18.96 -16.71 5.32
CA PHE A 189 17.83 -17.64 5.35
C PHE A 189 16.74 -17.25 6.38
N ALA A 190 17.16 -16.78 7.55
CA ALA A 190 16.24 -16.29 8.59
C ALA A 190 15.38 -15.11 8.10
N GLU A 191 15.93 -14.20 7.29
CA GLU A 191 15.21 -13.08 6.69
C GLU A 191 14.22 -13.57 5.63
N GLN A 192 14.63 -14.51 4.79
CA GLN A 192 13.76 -15.13 3.79
C GLN A 192 12.57 -15.85 4.44
N TRP A 193 12.81 -16.55 5.56
CA TRP A 193 11.76 -17.20 6.35
C TRP A 193 10.84 -16.18 7.02
N THR A 194 11.39 -15.09 7.53
CA THR A 194 10.60 -13.99 8.11
C THR A 194 9.70 -13.34 7.07
N ARG A 195 10.22 -13.09 5.86
CA ARG A 195 9.41 -12.64 4.71
C ARG A 195 8.28 -13.61 4.39
N TYR A 196 8.58 -14.91 4.34
CA TYR A 196 7.58 -15.93 4.06
C TYR A 196 6.48 -15.93 5.13
N ARG A 197 6.85 -15.93 6.41
CA ARG A 197 5.90 -15.85 7.54
C ARG A 197 5.02 -14.61 7.45
N PHE A 198 5.62 -13.44 7.24
CA PHE A 198 4.91 -12.16 7.12
C PHE A 198 3.89 -12.16 5.96
N ARG A 199 4.24 -12.77 4.82
CA ARG A 199 3.32 -12.90 3.69
C ARG A 199 2.13 -13.81 4.00
N GLN A 200 2.31 -14.81 4.86
CA GLN A 200 1.28 -15.80 5.20
C GLN A 200 0.37 -15.39 6.35
N GLU A 201 0.87 -14.59 7.30
CA GLU A 201 0.17 -14.20 8.54
C GLU A 201 -1.22 -13.58 8.32
N ASN A 202 -1.39 -12.82 7.23
CA ASN A 202 -2.64 -12.12 6.91
C ASN A 202 -3.38 -12.72 5.71
N ARG A 203 -3.06 -13.96 5.31
CA ARG A 203 -3.81 -14.64 4.25
C ARG A 203 -5.00 -15.40 4.86
N PRO A 204 -6.18 -15.38 4.21
CA PRO A 204 -7.32 -16.16 4.67
C PRO A 204 -6.91 -17.64 4.75
N THR A 205 -7.12 -18.23 5.93
CA THR A 205 -6.77 -19.61 6.22
C THR A 205 -7.48 -20.55 5.25
N VAL A 206 -6.90 -21.73 5.00
CA VAL A 206 -7.50 -22.73 4.11
C VAL A 206 -8.94 -23.03 4.51
N THR A 207 -9.22 -23.12 5.82
CA THR A 207 -10.56 -23.32 6.37
C THR A 207 -11.52 -22.20 5.99
N SER A 208 -11.12 -20.93 6.10
CA SER A 208 -11.96 -19.78 5.72
C SER A 208 -12.28 -19.76 4.22
N ARG A 209 -11.32 -20.14 3.37
CA ARG A 209 -11.52 -20.23 1.90
C ARG A 209 -12.50 -21.33 1.54
N LEU A 210 -12.39 -22.49 2.20
CA LEU A 210 -13.31 -23.61 2.04
C LEU A 210 -14.72 -23.24 2.55
N GLN A 211 -14.84 -22.57 3.69
CA GLN A 211 -16.12 -22.09 4.20
C GLN A 211 -16.79 -21.09 3.25
N ARG A 212 -16.03 -20.14 2.70
CA ARG A 212 -16.54 -19.18 1.70
C ARG A 212 -17.00 -19.89 0.43
N MET A 213 -16.24 -20.88 -0.02
CA MET A 213 -16.59 -21.72 -1.15
C MET A 213 -17.91 -22.47 -0.94
N VAL A 214 -18.07 -23.15 0.21
CA VAL A 214 -19.31 -23.88 0.57
C VAL A 214 -20.49 -22.92 0.72
N SER A 215 -20.26 -21.73 1.29
CA SER A 215 -21.30 -20.71 1.46
C SER A 215 -21.61 -19.92 0.18
N LEU A 216 -20.97 -20.24 -0.95
CA LEU A 216 -21.07 -19.53 -2.24
C LEU A 216 -20.78 -18.01 -2.12
N LYS A 217 -20.10 -17.59 -1.05
CA LYS A 217 -19.62 -16.23 -0.89
C LYS A 217 -18.33 -16.08 -1.70
N GLY A 218 -18.22 -15.00 -2.46
CA GLY A 218 -17.00 -14.68 -3.22
C GLY A 218 -15.75 -14.77 -2.35
N GLN A 219 -14.64 -15.21 -2.94
CA GLN A 219 -13.37 -15.33 -2.23
C GLN A 219 -12.86 -13.96 -1.79
N GLU A 220 -12.12 -13.94 -0.69
CA GLU A 220 -11.47 -12.71 -0.23
C GLU A 220 -10.33 -12.36 -1.15
N TYR A 221 -10.34 -11.13 -1.64
CA TYR A 221 -9.29 -10.61 -2.48
C TYR A 221 -8.98 -9.19 -2.04
N THR A 222 -7.71 -8.92 -1.79
CA THR A 222 -7.20 -7.61 -1.42
C THR A 222 -6.09 -7.29 -2.39
N PRO A 223 -6.28 -6.31 -3.29
CA PRO A 223 -5.23 -5.90 -4.21
C PRO A 223 -4.05 -5.33 -3.43
N ASP A 224 -2.84 -5.69 -3.83
CA ASP A 224 -1.62 -5.28 -3.13
C ASP A 224 -0.55 -4.68 -4.06
N ILE A 225 0.17 -3.68 -3.53
CA ILE A 225 1.33 -3.05 -4.16
C ILE A 225 2.52 -3.38 -3.26
N ARG A 226 3.48 -4.17 -3.76
CA ARG A 226 4.71 -4.48 -3.01
C ARG A 226 5.88 -3.66 -3.51
N LEU A 227 6.51 -2.98 -2.58
CA LEU A 227 7.64 -2.09 -2.77
C LEU A 227 8.86 -2.71 -2.09
N LYS A 228 9.88 -3.06 -2.87
CA LYS A 228 11.14 -3.56 -2.32
C LYS A 228 12.08 -2.40 -2.02
N LEU A 229 12.59 -2.32 -0.80
CA LEU A 229 13.38 -1.19 -0.28
C LEU A 229 14.50 -1.66 0.66
N PRO A 230 15.59 -0.89 0.83
CA PRO A 230 16.58 -1.14 1.88
C PRO A 230 15.95 -1.13 3.28
N ALA A 231 16.47 -1.96 4.18
CA ALA A 231 15.94 -2.09 5.55
C ALA A 231 15.94 -0.75 6.32
N ASN A 232 17.01 0.04 6.14
CA ASN A 232 17.15 1.34 6.78
C ASN A 232 16.10 2.34 6.31
N ASP A 233 15.81 2.36 5.01
CA ASP A 233 14.78 3.23 4.45
C ASP A 233 13.39 2.83 4.95
N ILE A 234 13.08 1.52 4.98
CA ILE A 234 11.81 1.04 5.55
C ILE A 234 11.64 1.47 7.01
N ARG A 235 12.70 1.38 7.82
CA ARG A 235 12.68 1.84 9.22
C ARG A 235 12.49 3.34 9.32
N ALA A 236 13.22 4.12 8.54
CA ALA A 236 13.09 5.58 8.51
C ALA A 236 11.67 5.99 8.10
N LEU A 237 11.13 5.39 7.04
CA LEU A 237 9.76 5.57 6.58
C LEU A 237 8.78 5.29 7.72
N TYR A 238 8.85 4.12 8.34
CA TYR A 238 7.90 3.69 9.36
C TYR A 238 7.89 4.56 10.62
N ARG A 239 9.09 4.88 11.12
CA ARG A 239 9.25 5.64 12.36
C ARG A 239 8.77 7.08 12.18
N ALA A 240 8.90 7.64 10.97
CA ALA A 240 8.45 8.99 10.65
C ALA A 240 6.94 9.11 10.42
N LEU A 241 6.23 8.02 10.08
CA LEU A 241 4.80 8.09 9.83
C LEU A 241 4.02 8.51 11.10
N PRO A 242 3.04 9.43 11.02
CA PRO A 242 2.19 9.79 12.15
C PRO A 242 1.20 8.67 12.51
N ALA A 243 0.31 8.91 13.48
CA ALA A 243 -0.73 7.96 13.89
C ALA A 243 -1.80 7.74 12.80
N GLN A 244 -2.14 8.79 12.04
CA GLN A 244 -3.10 8.75 10.93
C GLN A 244 -2.43 9.20 9.63
N PRO A 245 -1.51 8.40 9.07
CA PRO A 245 -0.80 8.80 7.88
C PRO A 245 -1.69 8.72 6.64
N LYS A 246 -1.42 9.61 5.68
CA LYS A 246 -2.02 9.59 4.36
C LYS A 246 -0.96 9.29 3.31
N VAL A 247 -1.40 8.71 2.20
CA VAL A 247 -0.55 8.39 1.07
C VAL A 247 -1.14 8.90 -0.24
N VAL A 248 -0.27 9.36 -1.13
CA VAL A 248 -0.61 9.64 -2.53
C VAL A 248 0.13 8.65 -3.41
N LEU A 249 -0.60 8.04 -4.34
CA LEU A 249 -0.10 7.00 -5.24
C LEU A 249 -0.14 7.47 -6.71
N TYR A 250 0.90 7.15 -7.48
CA TYR A 250 0.92 7.35 -8.92
C TYR A 250 1.36 6.10 -9.68
N PHE A 251 0.52 5.63 -10.62
CA PHE A 251 0.81 4.47 -11.48
C PHE A 251 -0.02 4.40 -12.79
#